data_AF-A0A6C2U230-F1
#
_entry.id   AF-A0A6C2U230-F1
#
_cell.length_a   1.000
_cell.length_b   1.000
_cell.length_c   1.000
_cell.angle_alpha   90.00
_cell.angle_beta   90.00
_cell.angle_gamma   90.00
#
_symmetry.space_group_name_H-M   'P 1'
#
loop_
_entity.id
_entity.type
_entity.pdbx_description
1 polymer ?
#
loop_
_entity_poly.entity_id
_entity_poly.type
_entity_poly.pdbx_seq_one_letter_code
_entity_poly.pdbx_strand_id
1 'polypeptide(L)'
;MNTTRHNFLKSSAVLGAAAAFPSIVPSTVLGQGGTTLPSNRATIGIIGCGSRSRSCGEYLQGDNAEIVAVCDPFLSRRQTRAKEWNVQDQYADFREVLARKDIDAVHVVTPDHWHVPISLMAARAGKDVYCEKPLGLSIEQNLAARAITEKHNRIFQYGAQQRSMQHLRMGIELVLNGHIGEVKDIYAWAPAGQSGGSTEAQPVPENVDYDLWLGPAPKAPFSEERTSNRGSWYIYD
;
A
#
# COMPACT_ATOMS: atom_id res chain seq x y z
N MET A 1 11.23 59.54 -29.22
CA MET A 1 11.10 58.13 -28.79
C MET A 1 9.73 57.63 -29.20
N ASN A 2 9.64 56.85 -30.29
CA ASN A 2 8.35 56.37 -30.79
C ASN A 2 7.99 55.05 -30.11
N THR A 3 7.09 55.11 -29.13
CA THR A 3 6.42 53.95 -28.55
C THR A 3 5.42 53.39 -29.56
N THR A 4 5.79 52.31 -30.25
CA THR A 4 4.86 51.60 -31.15
C THR A 4 3.91 50.70 -30.36
N ARG A 5 2.64 50.60 -30.77
CA ARG A 5 1.58 49.77 -30.16
C ARG A 5 2.00 48.32 -29.85
N HIS A 6 2.88 47.75 -30.67
CA HIS A 6 3.45 46.41 -30.48
C HIS A 6 4.35 46.29 -29.23
N ASN A 7 5.08 47.35 -28.87
CA ASN A 7 5.92 47.36 -27.67
C ASN A 7 5.09 47.62 -26.40
N PHE A 8 3.98 48.36 -26.51
CA PHE A 8 3.04 48.54 -25.40
C PHE A 8 2.37 47.22 -25.02
N LEU A 9 1.87 46.44 -25.99
CA LEU A 9 1.25 45.15 -25.74
C LEU A 9 2.22 44.12 -25.13
N LYS A 10 3.50 44.12 -25.57
CA LYS A 10 4.53 43.28 -24.94
C LYS A 10 4.82 43.69 -23.49
N SER A 11 4.87 44.99 -23.19
CA SER A 11 5.08 45.46 -21.82
C SER A 11 3.87 45.20 -20.91
N SER A 12 2.64 45.26 -21.44
CA SER A 12 1.43 44.94 -20.68
C SER A 12 1.30 43.45 -20.34
N ALA A 13 1.75 42.55 -21.23
CA ALA A 13 1.72 41.10 -20.99
C ALA A 13 2.69 40.66 -19.87
N VAL A 14 3.87 41.31 -19.77
CA VAL A 14 4.87 41.01 -18.74
C VAL A 14 4.43 41.51 -17.35
N LEU A 15 3.74 42.65 -17.28
CA LEU A 15 3.18 43.16 -16.02
C LEU A 15 1.95 42.38 -15.54
N GLY A 16 1.14 41.85 -16.46
CA GLY A 16 -0.02 41.02 -16.13
C GLY A 16 0.35 39.64 -15.56
N ALA A 17 1.47 39.05 -16.00
CA ALA A 17 1.94 37.75 -15.50
C ALA A 17 2.46 37.81 -14.05
N ALA A 18 3.02 38.94 -13.62
CA ALA A 18 3.49 39.15 -12.25
C ALA A 18 2.34 39.35 -11.24
N ALA A 19 1.19 39.86 -11.70
CA ALA A 19 0.00 40.07 -10.87
C ALA A 19 -0.88 38.80 -10.72
N ALA A 20 -0.57 37.73 -11.46
CA ALA A 20 -1.32 36.47 -11.45
C ALA A 20 -0.66 35.36 -10.61
N PHE A 21 0.51 35.61 -10.00
CA PHE A 21 1.06 34.71 -9.00
C PHE A 21 0.29 34.90 -7.68
N PRO A 22 -0.28 33.84 -7.08
CA PRO A 22 -0.92 33.97 -5.78
C PRO A 22 0.11 34.49 -4.76
N SER A 23 -0.12 35.71 -4.25
CA SER A 23 0.76 36.39 -3.29
C SER A 23 0.70 35.78 -1.88
N ILE A 24 -0.16 34.79 -1.68
CA ILE A 24 -0.32 34.03 -0.44
C ILE A 24 -0.12 32.56 -0.78
N VAL A 25 1.11 32.10 -0.63
CA VAL A 25 1.45 30.66 -0.62
C VAL A 25 1.36 30.20 0.84
N PRO A 26 0.47 29.27 1.20
CA PRO A 26 0.40 28.74 2.56
C PRO A 26 1.76 28.18 2.99
N SER A 27 2.15 28.39 4.25
CA SER A 27 3.44 27.91 4.78
C SER A 27 3.62 26.38 4.68
N THR A 28 2.51 25.64 4.65
CA THR A 28 2.46 24.19 4.38
C THR A 28 2.92 23.82 2.97
N VAL A 29 2.70 24.70 1.99
CA VAL A 29 3.18 24.56 0.59
C VAL A 29 4.68 24.90 0.48
N LEU A 30 5.30 25.41 1.55
CA LEU A 30 6.75 25.64 1.65
C LEU A 30 7.44 24.69 2.63
N GLY A 31 6.71 23.76 3.27
CA GLY A 31 7.27 22.80 4.23
C GLY A 31 7.84 23.45 5.49
N GLN A 32 7.38 24.66 5.82
CA GLN A 32 7.79 25.35 7.05
C GLN A 32 7.06 24.75 8.26
N GLY A 33 7.77 24.56 9.37
CA GLY A 33 7.20 24.06 10.63
C GLY A 33 7.26 22.54 10.84
N GLY A 34 8.11 21.82 10.10
CA GLY A 34 8.28 20.36 10.24
C GLY A 34 7.25 19.52 9.47
N THR A 35 6.38 20.17 8.69
CA THR A 35 5.46 19.51 7.77
C THR A 35 6.16 19.21 6.44
N THR A 36 6.00 17.99 5.93
CA THR A 36 6.48 17.66 4.58
C THR A 36 5.63 18.37 3.54
N LEU A 37 6.30 18.98 2.57
CA LEU A 37 5.66 19.54 1.39
C LEU A 37 4.70 18.51 0.77
N PRO A 38 3.49 18.91 0.31
CA PRO A 38 2.61 18.01 -0.41
C PRO A 38 3.30 17.27 -1.58
N SER A 39 4.23 17.95 -2.28
CA SER A 39 5.03 17.37 -3.36
C SER A 39 6.08 16.33 -2.91
N ASN A 40 6.36 16.25 -1.62
CA ASN A 40 7.33 15.32 -1.02
C ASN A 40 6.64 14.16 -0.28
N ARG A 41 5.31 14.05 -0.36
CA ARG A 41 4.55 12.94 0.22
C ARG A 41 4.58 11.77 -0.75
N ALA A 42 4.88 10.57 -0.26
CA ALA A 42 4.76 9.36 -1.06
C ALA A 42 3.28 9.06 -1.35
N THR A 43 2.95 8.89 -2.62
CA THR A 43 1.60 8.52 -3.08
C THR A 43 1.43 7.01 -3.04
N ILE A 44 0.41 6.53 -2.31
CA ILE A 44 0.22 5.12 -1.99
C ILE A 44 -1.07 4.58 -2.60
N GLY A 45 -0.97 3.47 -3.33
CA GLY A 45 -2.11 2.65 -3.72
C GLY A 45 -2.32 1.48 -2.75
N ILE A 46 -3.52 1.35 -2.17
CA ILE A 46 -3.87 0.20 -1.31
C ILE A 46 -4.49 -0.90 -2.16
N ILE A 47 -3.89 -2.09 -2.15
CA ILE A 47 -4.37 -3.26 -2.87
C ILE A 47 -4.82 -4.32 -1.86
N GLY A 48 -6.13 -4.50 -1.72
CA GLY A 48 -6.79 -5.28 -0.67
C GLY A 48 -7.46 -4.38 0.36
N CYS A 49 -8.79 -4.43 0.43
CA CYS A 49 -9.61 -3.60 1.32
C CYS A 49 -10.28 -4.42 2.44
N GLY A 50 -9.70 -5.56 2.78
CA GLY A 50 -10.18 -6.45 3.84
C GLY A 50 -10.04 -5.89 5.26
N SER A 51 -10.10 -6.78 6.24
CA SER A 51 -9.98 -6.39 7.65
C SER A 51 -8.59 -5.81 7.99
N ARG A 52 -7.53 -6.38 7.41
CA ARG A 52 -6.14 -5.98 7.67
C ARG A 52 -5.87 -4.57 7.16
N SER A 53 -6.54 -4.13 6.10
CA SER A 53 -6.32 -2.81 5.52
C SER A 53 -6.69 -1.67 6.45
N ARG A 54 -7.45 -1.89 7.54
CA ARG A 54 -7.72 -0.86 8.56
C ARG A 54 -6.45 -0.22 9.11
N SER A 55 -5.36 -0.97 9.27
CA SER A 55 -4.08 -0.40 9.73
C SER A 55 -3.44 0.53 8.70
N CYS A 56 -3.82 0.46 7.42
CA CYS A 56 -3.38 1.43 6.42
C CYS A 56 -3.91 2.84 6.70
N GLY A 57 -4.95 2.98 7.53
CA GLY A 57 -5.40 4.29 8.02
C GLY A 57 -4.31 5.06 8.78
N GLU A 58 -3.23 4.41 9.22
CA GLU A 58 -2.06 5.08 9.80
C GLU A 58 -1.41 6.07 8.82
N TYR A 59 -1.51 5.86 7.50
CA TYR A 59 -1.03 6.82 6.51
C TYR A 59 -1.75 8.17 6.59
N LEU A 60 -2.99 8.20 7.10
CA LEU A 60 -3.77 9.43 7.26
C LEU A 60 -3.30 10.29 8.43
N GLN A 61 -2.50 9.70 9.34
CA GLN A 61 -1.97 10.39 10.52
C GLN A 61 -0.57 10.99 10.27
N GLY A 62 0.09 10.56 9.18
CA GLY A 62 1.45 10.96 8.86
C GLY A 62 1.49 11.99 7.73
N ASP A 63 2.45 12.90 7.81
CA ASP A 63 2.64 13.90 6.77
C ASP A 63 3.40 13.34 5.55
N ASN A 64 4.11 12.21 5.71
CA ASN A 64 5.05 11.68 4.71
C ASN A 64 4.39 10.87 3.58
N ALA A 65 3.10 10.52 3.68
CA ALA A 65 2.43 9.69 2.69
C ALA A 65 0.95 10.06 2.56
N GLU A 66 0.36 9.72 1.42
CA GLU A 66 -1.09 9.85 1.18
C GLU A 66 -1.64 8.66 0.40
N ILE A 67 -2.87 8.27 0.72
CA ILE A 67 -3.58 7.24 -0.02
C ILE A 67 -4.30 7.89 -1.18
N VAL A 68 -3.95 7.52 -2.41
CA VAL A 68 -4.54 8.10 -3.63
C VAL A 68 -5.44 7.12 -4.38
N ALA A 69 -5.36 5.82 -4.07
CA ALA A 69 -6.17 4.79 -4.68
C ALA A 69 -6.45 3.64 -3.71
N VAL A 70 -7.64 3.05 -3.82
CA VAL A 70 -7.98 1.76 -3.17
C VAL A 70 -8.42 0.74 -4.19
N CYS A 71 -8.07 -0.53 -3.96
CA CYS A 71 -8.35 -1.61 -4.90
C CYS A 71 -8.80 -2.88 -4.17
N ASP A 72 -9.93 -3.44 -4.57
CA ASP A 72 -10.41 -4.75 -4.10
C ASP A 72 -11.45 -5.30 -5.09
N PRO A 73 -11.42 -6.59 -5.45
CA PRO A 73 -12.46 -7.20 -6.28
C PRO A 73 -13.86 -7.06 -5.68
N PHE A 74 -13.98 -7.05 -4.34
CA PHE A 74 -15.24 -6.79 -3.64
C PHE A 74 -15.58 -5.30 -3.66
N LEU A 75 -16.68 -4.95 -4.34
CA LEU A 75 -17.19 -3.57 -4.43
C LEU A 75 -17.44 -2.97 -3.05
N SER A 76 -18.10 -3.73 -2.17
CA SER A 76 -18.42 -3.28 -0.82
C SER A 76 -17.16 -2.92 -0.02
N ARG A 77 -16.10 -3.74 -0.10
CA ARG A 77 -14.85 -3.53 0.63
C ARG A 77 -14.13 -2.26 0.17
N ARG A 78 -13.97 -2.07 -1.15
CA ARG A 78 -13.30 -0.88 -1.69
C ARG A 78 -14.11 0.40 -1.44
N GLN A 79 -15.43 0.36 -1.55
CA GLN A 79 -16.30 1.51 -1.25
C GLN A 79 -16.24 1.91 0.23
N THR A 80 -16.24 0.94 1.14
CA THR A 80 -16.08 1.23 2.58
C THR A 80 -14.77 1.95 2.86
N ARG A 81 -13.64 1.44 2.35
CA ARG A 81 -12.32 2.07 2.58
C ARG A 81 -12.17 3.41 1.87
N ALA A 82 -12.65 3.54 0.64
CA ALA A 82 -12.70 4.81 -0.07
C ALA A 82 -13.44 5.89 0.74
N LYS A 83 -14.59 5.54 1.30
CA LYS A 83 -15.36 6.46 2.15
C LYS A 83 -14.63 6.80 3.45
N GLU A 84 -14.09 5.80 4.16
CA GLU A 84 -13.38 6.00 5.43
C GLU A 84 -12.14 6.87 5.28
N TRP A 85 -11.44 6.76 4.15
CA TRP A 85 -10.17 7.45 3.90
C TRP A 85 -10.30 8.65 2.95
N ASN A 86 -11.52 8.99 2.54
CA ASN A 86 -11.82 10.05 1.59
C ASN A 86 -11.05 9.94 0.24
N VAL A 87 -10.94 8.71 -0.27
CA VAL A 87 -10.24 8.39 -1.53
C VAL A 87 -11.28 8.23 -2.64
N GLN A 88 -11.14 8.99 -3.73
CA GLN A 88 -12.10 8.94 -4.84
C GLN A 88 -11.83 7.77 -5.79
N ASP A 89 -10.55 7.47 -6.04
CA ASP A 89 -10.17 6.48 -7.04
C ASP A 89 -10.25 5.07 -6.49
N GLN A 90 -11.15 4.27 -7.08
CA GLN A 90 -11.46 2.91 -6.68
C GLN A 90 -11.31 1.98 -7.87
N TYR A 91 -10.57 0.88 -7.68
CA TYR A 91 -10.32 -0.11 -8.73
C TYR A 91 -10.76 -1.50 -8.30
N ALA A 92 -11.25 -2.28 -9.26
CA ALA A 92 -11.49 -3.71 -9.04
C ALA A 92 -10.21 -4.51 -9.32
N ASP A 93 -9.49 -4.16 -10.40
CA ASP A 93 -8.26 -4.81 -10.80
C ASP A 93 -7.02 -4.00 -10.37
N PHE A 94 -6.13 -4.64 -9.63
CA PHE A 94 -4.90 -4.03 -9.15
C PHE A 94 -3.99 -3.57 -10.29
N ARG A 95 -4.10 -4.16 -11.49
CA ARG A 95 -3.32 -3.77 -12.67
C ARG A 95 -3.59 -2.31 -13.07
N GLU A 96 -4.79 -1.79 -12.82
CA GLU A 96 -5.13 -0.39 -13.06
C GLU A 96 -4.40 0.54 -12.09
N VAL A 97 -4.28 0.15 -10.81
CA VAL A 97 -3.44 0.85 -9.82
C VAL A 97 -1.98 0.81 -10.23
N LEU A 98 -1.48 -0.33 -10.71
CA LEU A 98 -0.08 -0.46 -11.14
C LEU A 98 0.23 0.37 -12.40
N ALA A 99 -0.77 0.65 -13.25
CA ALA A 99 -0.61 1.45 -14.46
C ALA A 99 -0.55 2.97 -14.19
N ARG A 100 -1.00 3.42 -13.01
CA ARG A 100 -0.96 4.84 -12.61
C ARG A 100 0.47 5.34 -12.45
N LYS A 101 0.77 6.51 -13.03
CA LYS A 101 2.11 7.12 -12.99
C LYS A 101 2.32 8.02 -11.76
N ASP A 102 1.22 8.40 -11.11
CA ASP A 102 1.16 9.25 -9.92
C ASP A 102 1.13 8.43 -8.63
N ILE A 103 1.49 7.14 -8.68
CA ILE A 103 1.61 6.26 -7.51
C ILE A 103 3.07 5.83 -7.38
N ASP A 104 3.70 6.24 -6.28
CA ASP A 104 5.10 5.92 -5.95
C ASP A 104 5.23 4.49 -5.42
N ALA A 105 4.29 4.08 -4.55
CA ALA A 105 4.33 2.79 -3.88
C ALA A 105 2.95 2.15 -3.74
N VAL A 106 2.94 0.83 -3.53
CA VAL A 106 1.72 0.08 -3.20
C VAL A 106 1.84 -0.61 -1.86
N HIS A 107 0.75 -0.63 -1.11
CA HIS A 107 0.59 -1.49 0.06
C HIS A 107 -0.29 -2.68 -0.32
N VAL A 108 0.33 -3.85 -0.42
CA VAL A 108 -0.31 -5.12 -0.75
C VAL A 108 -0.83 -5.76 0.54
N VAL A 109 -2.16 -5.77 0.68
CA VAL A 109 -2.94 -6.23 1.84
C VAL A 109 -3.99 -7.27 1.39
N THR A 110 -3.67 -8.02 0.35
CA THR A 110 -4.49 -9.13 -0.15
C THR A 110 -4.33 -10.36 0.74
N PRO A 111 -5.00 -11.48 0.44
CA PRO A 111 -4.54 -12.77 0.93
C PRO A 111 -3.21 -13.16 0.27
N ASP A 112 -2.51 -14.12 0.89
CA ASP A 112 -1.12 -14.48 0.62
C ASP A 112 -0.85 -15.03 -0.80
N HIS A 113 -1.84 -15.67 -1.42
CA HIS A 113 -1.75 -16.14 -2.79
C HIS A 113 -1.50 -15.04 -3.81
N TRP A 114 -1.83 -13.79 -3.47
CA TRP A 114 -1.64 -12.62 -4.33
C TRP A 114 -0.42 -11.77 -3.96
N HIS A 115 0.17 -11.95 -2.77
CA HIS A 115 1.27 -11.12 -2.27
C HIS A 115 2.46 -11.04 -3.23
N VAL A 116 3.07 -12.19 -3.54
CA VAL A 116 4.22 -12.24 -4.44
C VAL A 116 3.85 -11.80 -5.86
N PRO A 117 2.81 -12.35 -6.52
CA PRO A 117 2.46 -11.93 -7.88
C PRO A 117 2.26 -10.42 -8.03
N ILE A 118 1.52 -9.78 -7.12
CA ILE A 118 1.30 -8.33 -7.15
C ILE A 118 2.61 -7.60 -6.90
N SER A 119 3.42 -8.03 -5.94
CA SER A 119 4.73 -7.44 -5.66
C SER A 119 5.66 -7.48 -6.87
N LEU A 120 5.70 -8.61 -7.61
CA LEU A 120 6.52 -8.71 -8.82
C LEU A 120 6.05 -7.73 -9.90
N MET A 121 4.74 -7.61 -10.08
CA MET A 121 4.13 -6.72 -11.06
C MET A 121 4.33 -5.26 -10.69
N ALA A 122 4.22 -4.92 -9.41
CA ALA A 122 4.46 -3.57 -8.89
C ALA A 122 5.92 -3.16 -9.10
N ALA A 123 6.87 -4.03 -8.76
CA ALA A 123 8.29 -3.74 -8.95
C ALA A 123 8.63 -3.51 -10.44
N ARG A 124 8.07 -4.34 -11.34
CA ARG A 124 8.19 -4.16 -12.79
C ARG A 124 7.55 -2.87 -13.30
N ALA A 125 6.47 -2.43 -12.67
CA ALA A 125 5.78 -1.16 -12.96
C ALA A 125 6.49 0.06 -12.33
N GLY A 126 7.67 -0.12 -11.73
CA GLY A 126 8.46 0.97 -11.16
C GLY A 126 8.00 1.42 -9.77
N LYS A 127 7.14 0.65 -9.10
CA LYS A 127 6.59 1.01 -7.78
C LYS A 127 7.34 0.34 -6.65
N ASP A 128 7.50 1.07 -5.56
CA ASP A 128 7.95 0.49 -4.29
C ASP A 128 6.80 -0.31 -3.65
N VAL A 129 7.13 -1.26 -2.78
CA VAL A 129 6.17 -2.24 -2.27
C VAL A 129 6.27 -2.36 -0.76
N TYR A 130 5.15 -2.16 -0.08
CA TYR A 130 4.92 -2.70 1.26
C TYR A 130 4.01 -3.93 1.11
N CYS A 131 4.48 -5.11 1.50
CA CYS A 131 3.67 -6.34 1.40
C CYS A 131 3.40 -6.94 2.77
N GLU A 132 2.14 -7.19 3.07
CA GLU A 132 1.73 -7.84 4.32
C GLU A 132 2.26 -9.27 4.45
N LYS A 133 2.16 -9.78 5.67
CA LYS A 133 2.57 -11.13 6.06
C LYS A 133 1.44 -12.16 5.87
N PRO A 134 1.76 -13.43 5.57
CA PRO A 134 3.07 -13.98 5.21
C PRO A 134 3.50 -13.55 3.80
N LEU A 135 4.81 -13.47 3.49
CA LEU A 135 5.25 -12.90 2.20
C LEU A 135 4.74 -13.69 0.99
N GLY A 136 4.80 -15.02 1.06
CA GLY A 136 4.42 -15.92 -0.02
C GLY A 136 4.27 -17.33 0.51
N LEU A 137 3.92 -18.24 -0.39
CA LEU A 137 3.55 -19.63 -0.06
C LEU A 137 4.74 -20.59 -0.07
N SER A 138 5.88 -20.14 -0.60
CA SER A 138 7.10 -20.95 -0.66
C SER A 138 8.35 -20.07 -0.60
N ILE A 139 9.49 -20.70 -0.32
CA ILE A 139 10.79 -20.00 -0.30
C ILE A 139 11.12 -19.48 -1.71
N GLU A 140 10.79 -20.24 -2.75
CA GLU A 140 11.02 -19.86 -4.15
C GLU A 140 10.25 -18.60 -4.52
N GLN A 141 8.99 -18.46 -4.09
CA GLN A 141 8.22 -17.23 -4.29
C GLN A 141 8.88 -16.05 -3.58
N ASN A 142 9.33 -16.24 -2.34
CA ASN A 142 10.00 -15.18 -1.56
C ASN A 142 11.33 -14.75 -2.20
N LEU A 143 12.13 -15.70 -2.70
CA LEU A 143 13.37 -15.41 -3.42
C LEU A 143 13.11 -14.71 -4.77
N ALA A 144 12.03 -15.07 -5.48
CA ALA A 144 11.63 -14.38 -6.68
C ALA A 144 11.22 -12.92 -6.42
N ALA A 145 10.50 -12.66 -5.32
CA ALA A 145 10.18 -11.31 -4.87
C ALA A 145 11.44 -10.49 -4.58
N ARG A 146 12.42 -11.06 -3.87
CA ARG A 146 13.70 -10.39 -3.63
C ARG A 146 14.42 -10.06 -4.94
N ALA A 147 14.57 -11.06 -5.81
CA ALA A 147 15.33 -10.92 -7.06
C ALA A 147 14.73 -9.86 -7.99
N ILE A 148 13.39 -9.79 -8.12
CA ILE A 148 12.77 -8.80 -9.01
C ILE A 148 12.87 -7.38 -8.43
N THR A 149 12.70 -7.23 -7.11
CA THR A 149 12.83 -5.93 -6.44
C THR A 149 14.24 -5.39 -6.62
N GLU A 150 15.26 -6.21 -6.39
CA GLU A 150 16.67 -5.85 -6.62
C GLU A 150 16.93 -5.49 -8.08
N LYS A 151 16.45 -6.32 -9.02
CA LYS A 151 16.62 -6.09 -10.47
C LYS A 151 16.03 -4.76 -10.93
N HIS A 152 14.89 -4.35 -10.37
CA HIS A 152 14.20 -3.10 -10.73
C HIS A 152 14.58 -1.92 -9.82
N ASN A 153 15.54 -2.11 -8.91
CA ASN A 153 15.99 -1.10 -7.94
C ASN A 153 14.81 -0.44 -7.22
N ARG A 154 13.91 -1.26 -6.67
CA ARG A 154 12.73 -0.83 -5.90
C ARG A 154 12.93 -1.06 -4.42
N ILE A 155 12.24 -0.29 -3.58
CA ILE A 155 12.18 -0.54 -2.14
C ILE A 155 11.11 -1.59 -1.88
N PHE A 156 11.46 -2.58 -1.06
CA PHE A 156 10.51 -3.59 -0.60
C PHE A 156 10.53 -3.68 0.92
N GLN A 157 9.38 -3.45 1.53
CA GLN A 157 9.14 -3.58 2.95
C GLN A 157 8.22 -4.77 3.21
N TYR A 158 8.69 -5.72 3.99
CA TYR A 158 7.85 -6.80 4.51
C TYR A 158 7.06 -6.33 5.74
N GLY A 159 5.78 -6.70 5.81
CA GLY A 159 4.82 -6.37 6.86
C GLY A 159 5.09 -7.06 8.21
N ALA A 160 6.33 -7.01 8.67
CA ALA A 160 6.74 -7.38 10.01
C ALA A 160 6.80 -6.14 10.92
N GLN A 161 5.68 -5.40 11.02
CA GLN A 161 5.61 -4.08 11.65
C GLN A 161 6.12 -4.04 13.10
N GLN A 162 6.02 -5.18 13.80
CA GLN A 162 6.55 -5.36 15.14
C GLN A 162 8.05 -4.99 15.24
N ARG A 163 8.85 -5.22 14.19
CA ARG A 163 10.27 -4.84 14.16
C ARG A 163 10.51 -3.33 14.26
N SER A 164 9.50 -2.52 13.96
CA SER A 164 9.56 -1.06 14.04
C SER A 164 8.87 -0.49 15.28
N MET A 165 8.22 -1.32 16.10
CA MET A 165 7.59 -0.86 17.34
C MET A 165 8.65 -0.44 18.36
N GLN A 166 8.41 0.66 19.07
CA GLN A 166 9.40 1.27 19.97
C GLN A 166 9.91 0.31 21.05
N HIS A 167 9.00 -0.42 21.71
CA HIS A 167 9.38 -1.36 22.78
C HIS A 167 10.17 -2.57 22.24
N LEU A 168 9.88 -3.03 21.02
CA LEU A 168 10.65 -4.10 20.39
C LEU A 168 12.03 -3.62 19.93
N ARG A 169 12.13 -2.40 19.37
CA ARG A 169 13.41 -1.77 19.08
C ARG A 169 14.26 -1.63 20.34
N MET A 170 13.68 -1.16 21.44
CA MET A 170 14.38 -1.10 22.74
C MET A 170 14.88 -2.48 23.18
N GLY A 171 14.05 -3.52 23.08
CA GLY A 171 14.48 -4.89 23.39
C GLY A 171 15.65 -5.36 22.53
N ILE A 172 15.61 -5.08 21.22
CA ILE A 172 16.71 -5.39 20.28
C ILE A 172 17.99 -4.66 20.69
N GLU A 173 17.91 -3.37 21.03
CA GLU A 173 19.08 -2.60 21.48
C GLU A 173 19.69 -3.16 22.78
N LEU A 174 18.85 -3.58 23.73
CA LEU A 174 19.33 -4.20 24.97
C LEU A 174 20.12 -5.49 24.68
N VAL A 175 19.65 -6.29 23.73
CA VAL A 175 20.33 -7.52 23.31
C VAL A 175 21.65 -7.20 22.58
N LEU A 176 21.61 -6.35 21.56
CA LEU A 176 22.77 -6.04 20.72
C LEU A 176 23.91 -5.36 21.48
N ASN A 177 23.58 -4.55 22.48
CA ASN A 177 24.57 -3.87 23.33
C ASN A 177 25.00 -4.71 24.56
N GLY A 178 24.61 -5.99 24.63
CA GLY A 178 25.07 -6.92 25.65
C GLY A 178 24.48 -6.73 27.05
N HIS A 179 23.40 -5.95 27.20
CA HIS A 179 22.79 -5.67 28.51
C HIS A 179 22.21 -6.91 29.20
N ILE A 180 21.93 -7.98 28.46
CA ILE A 180 21.39 -9.24 29.00
C ILE A 180 22.45 -10.34 29.15
N GLY A 181 23.71 -10.07 28.80
CA GLY A 181 24.78 -11.07 28.76
C GLY A 181 24.63 -12.06 27.60
N GLU A 182 25.19 -13.26 27.75
CA GLU A 182 25.13 -14.32 26.73
C GLU A 182 23.74 -14.96 26.71
N VAL A 183 23.07 -14.93 25.55
CA VAL A 183 21.76 -15.56 25.35
C VAL A 183 21.90 -17.08 25.45
N LYS A 184 21.22 -17.70 26.41
CA LYS A 184 21.21 -19.16 26.61
C LYS A 184 19.99 -19.83 25.99
N ASP A 185 18.82 -19.24 26.22
CA ASP A 185 17.53 -19.78 25.77
C ASP A 185 16.62 -18.67 25.26
N ILE A 186 15.78 -19.00 24.28
CA ILE A 186 14.73 -18.11 23.75
C ILE A 186 13.40 -18.85 23.82
N TYR A 187 12.45 -18.26 24.53
CA TYR A 187 11.08 -18.76 24.62
C TYR A 187 10.17 -17.83 23.82
N ALA A 188 9.48 -18.38 22.83
CA ALA A 188 8.51 -17.67 22.02
C ALA A 188 7.16 -18.39 22.11
N TRP A 189 6.09 -17.63 22.35
CA TRP A 189 4.74 -18.14 22.41
C TRP A 189 3.85 -17.40 21.41
N ALA A 190 3.05 -18.15 20.66
CA ALA A 190 2.04 -17.61 19.77
C ALA A 190 0.68 -18.20 20.15
N PRO A 191 -0.43 -17.45 19.99
CA PRO A 191 -1.77 -18.00 20.14
C PRO A 191 -1.98 -19.20 19.22
N ALA A 192 -2.81 -20.15 19.65
CA ALA A 192 -3.21 -21.26 18.79
C ALA A 192 -3.90 -20.74 17.52
N GLY A 193 -3.68 -21.45 16.40
CA GLY A 193 -4.46 -21.24 15.18
C GLY A 193 -5.94 -21.52 15.41
N GLN A 194 -6.79 -20.96 14.56
CA GLN A 194 -8.22 -21.27 14.53
C GLN A 194 -8.50 -22.21 13.36
N SER A 195 -9.46 -23.10 13.50
CA SER A 195 -9.92 -23.91 12.35
C SER A 195 -10.33 -23.02 11.18
N GLY A 196 -10.10 -23.51 9.97
CA GLY A 196 -10.58 -22.86 8.75
C GLY A 196 -12.10 -22.72 8.72
N GLY A 197 -12.58 -21.83 7.87
CA GLY A 197 -14.02 -21.66 7.62
C GLY A 197 -14.62 -22.76 6.74
N SER A 198 -15.94 -22.74 6.61
CA SER A 198 -16.72 -23.62 5.73
C SER A 198 -16.23 -23.56 4.29
N THR A 199 -16.09 -24.75 3.70
CA THR A 199 -15.79 -24.95 2.27
C THR A 199 -17.04 -25.29 1.46
N GLU A 200 -18.23 -25.19 2.06
CA GLU A 200 -19.49 -25.43 1.37
C GLU A 200 -19.69 -24.40 0.25
N ALA A 201 -19.98 -24.90 -0.95
CA ALA A 201 -20.15 -24.08 -2.13
C ALA A 201 -21.40 -23.20 -2.01
N GLN A 202 -21.24 -21.91 -2.32
CA GLN A 202 -22.30 -20.91 -2.36
C GLN A 202 -22.29 -20.18 -3.70
N PRO A 203 -23.41 -19.59 -4.13
CA PRO A 203 -23.42 -18.70 -5.30
C PRO A 203 -22.47 -17.52 -5.09
N VAL A 204 -21.72 -17.17 -6.14
CA VAL A 204 -20.86 -15.98 -6.12
C VAL A 204 -21.75 -14.73 -6.03
N PRO A 205 -21.56 -13.83 -5.04
CA PRO A 205 -22.31 -12.59 -4.96
C PRO A 205 -22.00 -11.66 -6.13
N GLU A 206 -22.98 -10.86 -6.56
CA GLU A 206 -22.80 -9.89 -7.66
C GLU A 206 -21.75 -8.81 -7.36
N ASN A 207 -21.44 -8.58 -6.08
CA ASN A 207 -20.53 -7.52 -5.66
C ASN A 207 -19.04 -7.92 -5.67
N VAL A 208 -18.68 -9.07 -6.22
CA VAL A 208 -17.29 -9.55 -6.28
C VAL A 208 -16.96 -10.22 -7.61
N ASP A 209 -15.81 -9.85 -8.17
CA ASP A 209 -15.13 -10.67 -9.17
C ASP A 209 -14.35 -11.79 -8.46
N TYR A 210 -14.97 -12.96 -8.35
CA TYR A 210 -14.38 -14.08 -7.61
C TYR A 210 -13.21 -14.73 -8.37
N ASP A 211 -13.21 -14.72 -9.70
CA ASP A 211 -12.11 -15.26 -10.49
C ASP A 211 -10.85 -14.41 -10.30
N LEU A 212 -11.01 -13.08 -10.28
CA LEU A 212 -9.92 -12.18 -9.91
C LEU A 212 -9.50 -12.34 -8.45
N TRP A 213 -10.45 -12.50 -7.52
CA TRP A 213 -10.11 -12.74 -6.12
C TRP A 213 -9.31 -14.03 -5.94
N LEU A 214 -9.73 -15.13 -6.59
CA LEU A 214 -9.09 -16.44 -6.49
C LEU A 214 -7.72 -16.46 -7.20
N GLY A 215 -7.66 -15.91 -8.41
CA GLY A 215 -6.39 -15.63 -9.08
C GLY A 215 -5.50 -16.86 -9.26
N PRO A 216 -4.24 -16.84 -8.77
CA PRO A 216 -3.29 -17.94 -8.92
C PRO A 216 -3.57 -19.15 -8.01
N ALA A 217 -4.53 -19.07 -7.10
CA ALA A 217 -4.87 -20.17 -6.22
C ALA A 217 -5.50 -21.36 -6.99
N PRO A 218 -5.47 -22.58 -6.41
CA PRO A 218 -6.21 -23.71 -6.94
C PRO A 218 -7.70 -23.35 -7.12
N LYS A 219 -8.29 -23.86 -8.22
CA LYS A 219 -9.72 -23.64 -8.47
C LYS A 219 -10.54 -24.21 -7.32
N ALA A 220 -11.37 -23.37 -6.70
CA ALA A 220 -12.25 -23.76 -5.62
C ALA A 220 -13.58 -23.01 -5.72
N PRO A 221 -14.71 -23.64 -5.36
CA PRO A 221 -16.00 -22.94 -5.33
C PRO A 221 -15.96 -21.79 -4.32
N PHE A 222 -16.77 -20.78 -4.59
CA PHE A 222 -16.96 -19.69 -3.63
C PHE A 222 -17.59 -20.22 -2.34
N SER A 223 -17.07 -19.75 -1.21
CA SER A 223 -17.75 -19.75 0.07
C SER A 223 -17.47 -18.41 0.75
N GLU A 224 -18.43 -17.87 1.49
CA GLU A 224 -18.25 -16.59 2.19
C GLU A 224 -17.03 -16.66 3.12
N GLU A 225 -16.89 -17.76 3.87
CA GLU A 225 -15.82 -17.89 4.85
C GLU A 225 -14.43 -18.02 4.21
N ARG A 226 -14.30 -18.64 3.01
CA ARG A 226 -13.05 -18.68 2.22
C ARG A 226 -12.54 -17.28 1.91
N THR A 227 -13.46 -16.34 1.66
CA THR A 227 -13.10 -14.95 1.32
C THR A 227 -12.97 -14.03 2.54
N SER A 228 -13.04 -14.60 3.75
CA SER A 228 -12.96 -13.91 5.03
C SER A 228 -11.69 -14.29 5.80
N ASN A 229 -11.43 -13.62 6.93
CA ASN A 229 -10.31 -13.97 7.82
C ASN A 229 -10.37 -15.41 8.37
N ARG A 230 -11.51 -16.11 8.27
CA ARG A 230 -11.66 -17.51 8.70
C ARG A 230 -11.04 -18.49 7.71
N GLY A 231 -11.13 -18.21 6.41
CA GLY A 231 -10.77 -19.16 5.36
C GLY A 231 -9.68 -18.66 4.40
N SER A 232 -9.39 -17.35 4.36
CA SER A 232 -8.49 -16.77 3.35
C SER A 232 -7.02 -17.19 3.49
N TRP A 233 -6.66 -17.87 4.58
CA TRP A 233 -5.32 -18.41 4.82
C TRP A 233 -5.21 -19.91 4.50
N TYR A 234 -6.34 -20.57 4.24
CA TYR A 234 -6.49 -22.00 3.94
C TYR A 234 -6.76 -22.22 2.45
N ILE A 235 -6.32 -21.30 1.60
CA ILE A 235 -6.71 -21.30 0.19
C ILE A 235 -6.08 -22.48 -0.58
N TYR A 236 -4.96 -22.99 -0.08
CA TYR A 236 -4.21 -24.13 -0.64
C TYR A 236 -4.41 -25.45 0.12
N ASP A 237 -5.19 -25.43 1.21
CA ASP A 237 -5.56 -26.63 1.97
C ASP A 237 -6.87 -27.22 1.43
#